data_AF-A0A292YS36-F1
#
_entry.id   AF-A0A292YS36-F1
#
_cell.length_a   1.000
_cell.length_b   1.000
_cell.length_c   1.000
_cell.angle_alpha   90.00
_cell.angle_beta   90.00
_cell.angle_gamma   90.00
#
_symmetry.space_group_name_H-M   'P 1'
#
loop_
_entity.id
_entity.type
_entity.pdbx_description
1 polymer ?
#
loop_
_entity_poly.entity_id
_entity_poly.type
_entity_poly.pdbx_seq_one_letter_code
_entity_poly.pdbx_strand_id
1 'polypeptide(L)' 'MVGADAWNECADRWLPSAADKAHVQSLMRPVYEPGRIAGWIAPPTNGINGRPFEYEYVHLA' A
#
# COMPACT_ATOMS: atom_id res chain seq x y z
N MET A 1 29.34 12.80 -3.70
CA MET A 1 28.34 12.78 -4.79
C MET A 1 28.54 11.48 -5.55
N VAL A 2 27.48 10.72 -5.85
CA VAL A 2 27.58 9.45 -6.60
C VAL A 2 27.77 9.78 -8.08
N GLY A 3 28.72 9.12 -8.75
CA GLY A 3 28.95 9.27 -10.20
C GLY A 3 27.91 8.53 -11.04
N ALA A 4 27.80 8.87 -12.33
CA ALA A 4 26.78 8.30 -13.23
C ALA A 4 26.86 6.77 -13.36
N ASP A 5 28.05 6.20 -13.42
CA ASP A 5 28.24 4.75 -13.56
C ASP A 5 27.75 4.00 -12.31
N ALA A 6 28.19 4.46 -11.13
CA ALA A 6 27.75 3.91 -9.86
C ALA A 6 26.25 4.08 -9.64
N TRP A 7 25.64 5.16 -10.16
CA TRP A 7 24.20 5.33 -10.15
C TRP A 7 23.50 4.28 -11.01
N ASN A 8 23.93 4.13 -12.27
CA ASN A 8 23.31 3.20 -13.22
C ASN A 8 23.39 1.75 -12.75
N GLU A 9 24.48 1.37 -12.08
CA GLU A 9 24.67 0.01 -11.54
C GLU A 9 23.83 -0.28 -10.30
N CYS A 10 23.49 0.75 -9.50
CA CYS A 10 22.90 0.57 -8.18
C CYS A 10 21.49 1.16 -8.02
N ALA A 11 20.95 1.87 -9.02
CA ALA A 11 19.66 2.56 -8.91
C ALA A 11 18.53 1.65 -8.42
N ASP A 12 18.42 0.43 -8.95
CA ASP A 12 17.38 -0.55 -8.56
C ASP A 12 17.56 -1.10 -7.13
N ARG A 13 18.71 -0.90 -6.49
CA ARG A 13 18.91 -1.23 -5.07
C ARG A 13 18.41 -0.13 -4.14
N TRP A 14 18.28 1.09 -4.64
CA TRP A 14 17.86 2.25 -3.86
C TRP A 14 16.43 2.66 -4.16
N LEU A 15 15.98 2.42 -5.39
CA LEU A 15 14.66 2.76 -5.87
C LEU A 15 13.94 1.49 -6.32
N PRO A 16 12.62 1.42 -6.17
CA PRO A 16 11.84 0.29 -6.66
C PRO A 16 12.05 0.10 -8.16
N SER A 17 12.47 -1.11 -8.53
CA SER A 17 12.58 -1.53 -9.92
C SER A 17 11.21 -1.64 -10.58
N ALA A 18 11.18 -1.88 -11.89
CA ALA A 18 9.93 -2.20 -12.59
C ALA A 18 9.26 -3.47 -12.03
N ALA A 19 10.05 -4.47 -11.63
CA ALA A 19 9.55 -5.72 -11.07
C ALA A 19 8.93 -5.49 -9.67
N ASP A 20 9.56 -4.68 -8.82
CA ASP A 20 9.02 -4.33 -7.50
C ASP A 20 7.68 -3.61 -7.63
N LYS A 21 7.59 -2.64 -8.56
CA LYS A 21 6.35 -1.92 -8.83
C LYS A 21 5.25 -2.85 -9.33
N ALA A 22 5.56 -3.77 -10.24
CA ALA A 22 4.61 -4.76 -10.73
C ALA A 22 4.12 -5.69 -9.60
N HIS A 23 5.02 -6.09 -8.70
CA HIS A 23 4.66 -6.88 -7.54
C HIS A 23 3.72 -6.13 -6.60
N VAL A 24 4.05 -4.89 -6.21
CA VAL A 24 3.17 -4.06 -5.36
C VAL A 24 1.80 -3.86 -6.01
N GLN A 25 1.74 -3.58 -7.32
CA GLN A 25 0.48 -3.45 -8.03
C GLN A 25 -0.38 -4.72 -7.96
N SER A 26 0.24 -5.90 -8.03
CA SER A 26 -0.49 -7.18 -7.92
C SER A 26 -1.20 -7.38 -6.57
N LEU A 27 -0.73 -6.69 -5.52
CA LEU A 27 -1.32 -6.70 -4.18
C LEU A 27 -2.53 -5.75 -4.05
N MET A 28 -2.62 -4.74 -4.93
CA MET A 28 -3.62 -3.66 -4.84
C MET A 28 -5.00 -4.11 -5.31
N ARG A 29 -5.66 -4.95 -4.50
CA ARG A 29 -7.05 -5.37 -4.71
C ARG A 29 -7.98 -4.67 -3.72
N PRO A 30 -9.08 -4.05 -4.17
CA PRO A 30 -10.01 -3.36 -3.28
C PRO A 30 -10.76 -4.34 -2.37
N VAL A 31 -11.03 -3.91 -1.15
CA VAL A 31 -11.87 -4.61 -0.16
C VAL A 31 -12.91 -3.62 0.34
N TYR A 32 -14.20 -3.92 0.10
CA TYR A 32 -15.32 -3.02 0.44
C TYR A 32 -16.14 -3.49 1.64
N GLU A 33 -15.87 -4.68 2.15
CA GLU A 33 -16.58 -5.27 3.28
C GLU A 33 -16.23 -4.52 4.58
N PRO A 34 -17.22 -3.97 5.32
CA PRO A 34 -16.96 -3.30 6.59
C PRO A 34 -16.21 -4.21 7.56
N GLY A 35 -15.17 -3.67 8.22
CA GLY A 35 -14.34 -4.45 9.15
C GLY A 35 -13.32 -5.37 8.49
N ARG A 36 -13.22 -5.43 7.17
CA ARG A 36 -12.21 -6.23 6.47
C ARG A 36 -11.11 -5.37 5.85
N ILE A 37 -9.86 -5.81 6.00
CA ILE A 37 -8.67 -5.14 5.46
C ILE A 37 -7.96 -6.02 4.43
N ALA A 38 -7.34 -5.41 3.43
CA ALA A 38 -6.49 -6.11 2.47
C ALA A 38 -5.26 -6.71 3.16
N GLY A 39 -4.83 -7.92 2.76
CA GLY A 39 -3.80 -8.69 3.48
C GLY A 39 -2.41 -8.05 3.54
N TRP A 40 -2.15 -6.97 2.81
CA TRP A 40 -0.86 -6.26 2.80
C TRP A 40 -0.79 -5.10 3.81
N ILE A 41 -1.87 -4.79 4.53
CA ILE A 41 -1.91 -3.73 5.55
C ILE A 41 -2.61 -4.22 6.81
N ALA A 42 -2.12 -3.78 7.98
CA ALA A 42 -2.74 -4.09 9.26
C ALA A 42 -4.00 -3.24 9.50
N PRO A 43 -4.96 -3.71 10.30
CA PRO A 43 -6.10 -2.89 10.72
C PRO A 43 -5.65 -1.67 11.53
N PRO A 44 -6.38 -0.53 11.43
CA PRO A 44 -6.08 0.66 12.22
C PRO A 44 -6.40 0.41 13.71
N THR A 45 -5.66 1.08 14.60
CA THR A 45 -5.88 0.97 16.05
C THR A 45 -7.23 1.53 16.49
N ASN A 46 -7.74 2.56 15.79
CA ASN A 46 -9.00 3.21 16.13
C ASN A 46 -9.80 3.53 14.86
N GLY A 47 -11.12 3.59 14.99
CA GLY A 47 -11.99 4.16 13.97
C GLY A 47 -12.02 5.69 14.01
N ILE A 48 -12.94 6.30 13.26
CA ILE A 48 -13.04 7.75 13.06
C ILE A 48 -14.27 8.29 13.77
N ASN A 49 -14.17 9.47 14.40
CA ASN A 49 -15.27 10.16 15.08
C ASN A 49 -16.00 9.31 16.14
N GLY A 50 -15.23 8.54 16.93
CA GLY A 50 -15.77 7.68 17.98
C GLY A 50 -16.53 6.45 17.46
N ARG A 51 -16.56 6.23 16.14
CA ARG A 51 -17.14 5.02 15.54
C ARG A 51 -16.11 3.90 15.55
N PRO A 52 -16.53 2.62 15.65
CA PRO A 52 -15.64 1.48 15.56
C PRO A 52 -15.06 1.33 14.16
N PHE A 53 -13.99 0.54 14.02
CA PHE A 53 -13.34 0.30 12.72
C PHE A 53 -14.28 -0.42 11.72
N GLU A 54 -15.18 -1.25 12.22
CA GLU A 54 -16.15 -2.02 11.44
C GLU A 54 -17.37 -1.20 11.01
N TYR A 55 -17.41 0.09 11.34
CA TYR A 55 -18.47 0.99 10.91
C TYR A 55 -18.51 1.11 9.38
N GLU A 56 -19.71 1.18 8.80
CA GLU A 56 -19.90 1.42 7.37
C GLU A 56 -19.56 2.87 7.03
N TYR A 57 -18.29 3.14 6.71
CA TYR A 57 -17.80 4.49 6.43
C TYR A 57 -18.21 5.05 5.06
N VAL A 58 -18.54 4.18 4.10
CA VAL A 58 -18.87 4.56 2.72
C VAL A 58 -20.09 3.77 2.29
N HIS A 59 -21.13 4.47 1.84
CA HIS A 59 -22.29 3.86 1.19
C HIS A 59 -22.10 3.96 -0.33
N LEU A 60 -21.88 2.82 -0.98
CA LEU A 60 -21.77 2.74 -2.44
C LEU A 60 -23.19 2.75 -3.04
N ALA A 61 -23.46 3.73 -3.91
CA ALA A 61 -24.70 3.84 -4.67
C ALA A 61 -24.64 3.03 -5.96
#